data_AF-A0A2S5SXG3-F1
#
_entry.id   AF-A0A2S5SXG3-F1
#
_cell.length_a   1.000
_cell.length_b   1.000
_cell.length_c   1.000
_cell.angle_alpha   90.00
_cell.angle_beta   90.00
_cell.angle_gamma   90.00
#
_symmetry.space_group_name_H-M   'P 1'
#
loop_
_entity.id
_entity.type
_entity.pdbx_description
1 polymer ?
#
loop_
_entity_poly.entity_id
_entity_poly.type
_entity_poly.pdbx_seq_one_letter_code
_entity_poly.pdbx_strand_id
1 'polypeptide(L)'
;MLHTTVPLADAVGKHISDLCPFSIAKDNQQNHCAHFVSHMLGYDFGHTCKTFTWTDKQREEPGANLRVDEVFNRCRQRGLWSQRPLHLQGCLIFVTHTSNVVEVGHQLEMRDSRWKHIGIHLGGTVWHYSNTGRRVVSEAVSAFNERFGRVYQMSGKTVEFYFGEFI
;
A
#
# COMPACT_ATOMS: atom_id res chain seq x y z
N MET A 1 4.06 16.98 -10.25
CA MET A 1 2.64 16.76 -9.90
C MET A 1 2.45 15.25 -9.84
N LEU A 2 1.84 14.70 -8.78
CA LEU A 2 1.57 13.26 -8.72
C LEU A 2 0.50 12.93 -9.76
N HIS A 3 0.82 12.04 -10.71
CA HIS A 3 -0.16 11.53 -11.66
C HIS A 3 -0.77 10.26 -11.09
N THR A 4 -2.06 10.30 -10.80
CA THR A 4 -2.85 9.13 -10.41
C THR A 4 -3.88 8.82 -11.50
N THR A 5 -4.31 7.57 -11.59
CA THR A 5 -5.29 7.12 -12.59
C THR A 5 -6.64 7.84 -12.47
N VAL A 6 -7.01 8.22 -11.26
CA VAL A 6 -8.09 9.18 -10.93
C VAL A 6 -7.62 10.08 -9.79
N PRO A 7 -8.23 11.25 -9.54
CA PRO A 7 -7.91 12.05 -8.34
C PRO A 7 -8.11 11.24 -7.05
N LEU A 8 -7.18 11.32 -6.10
CA LEU A 8 -7.23 10.56 -4.84
C LEU A 8 -8.50 10.85 -4.01
N ALA A 9 -8.99 12.09 -4.06
CA ALA A 9 -10.23 12.49 -3.40
C ALA A 9 -11.45 11.72 -3.94
N ASP A 10 -11.49 11.49 -5.26
CA ASP A 10 -12.60 10.79 -5.93
C ASP A 10 -12.60 9.29 -5.65
N ALA A 11 -11.51 8.75 -5.10
CA ALA A 11 -11.44 7.36 -4.69
C ALA A 11 -12.07 7.13 -3.30
N VAL A 12 -12.14 8.15 -2.44
CA VAL A 12 -12.63 8.01 -1.06
C VAL A 12 -14.06 7.46 -1.04
N GLY A 13 -14.29 6.46 -0.19
CA GLY A 13 -15.58 5.78 -0.05
C GLY A 13 -15.81 4.64 -1.03
N LYS A 14 -15.04 4.54 -2.13
CA LYS A 14 -15.18 3.46 -3.10
C LYS A 14 -14.69 2.11 -2.56
N HIS A 15 -15.40 1.05 -2.94
CA HIS A 15 -14.94 -0.31 -2.78
C HIS A 15 -13.87 -0.63 -3.84
N ILE A 16 -12.98 -1.59 -3.60
CA ILE A 16 -11.91 -1.90 -4.57
C ILE A 16 -12.46 -2.44 -5.90
N SER A 17 -13.63 -3.09 -5.88
CA SER A 17 -14.34 -3.54 -7.09
C SER A 17 -14.83 -2.40 -7.98
N ASP A 18 -14.91 -1.18 -7.47
CA ASP A 18 -15.27 0.00 -8.26
C ASP A 18 -14.06 0.52 -9.06
N LEU A 19 -12.85 0.08 -8.68
CA LEU A 19 -11.57 0.48 -9.28
C LEU A 19 -10.94 -0.64 -10.10
N CYS A 20 -11.21 -1.89 -9.73
CA CYS A 20 -10.59 -3.07 -10.28
C CYS A 20 -11.64 -4.01 -10.86
N PRO A 21 -11.55 -4.36 -12.15
CA PRO A 21 -12.54 -5.21 -12.78
C PRO A 21 -12.29 -6.71 -12.57
N PHE A 22 -11.12 -7.09 -12.04
CA PHE A 22 -10.70 -8.48 -11.84
C PHE A 22 -11.39 -9.14 -10.66
N SER A 23 -11.51 -10.47 -10.70
CA SER A 23 -12.31 -11.21 -9.72
C SER A 23 -11.86 -11.04 -8.27
N ILE A 24 -10.55 -10.88 -8.03
CA ILE A 24 -10.00 -10.66 -6.67
C ILE A 24 -10.60 -9.42 -6.00
N ALA A 25 -10.99 -8.40 -6.76
CA ALA A 25 -11.56 -7.17 -6.20
C ALA A 25 -12.92 -7.36 -5.52
N LYS A 26 -13.57 -8.51 -5.76
CA LYS A 26 -14.85 -8.86 -5.14
C LYS A 26 -14.66 -9.66 -3.85
N ASP A 27 -13.47 -10.16 -3.58
CA ASP A 27 -13.18 -11.01 -2.42
C ASP A 27 -12.74 -10.19 -1.21
N ASN A 28 -13.72 -9.84 -0.38
CA ASN A 28 -13.52 -9.09 0.87
C ASN A 28 -12.67 -9.81 1.93
N GLN A 29 -12.30 -11.08 1.74
CA GLN A 29 -11.38 -11.79 2.62
C GLN A 29 -9.91 -11.49 2.29
N GLN A 30 -9.65 -10.92 1.11
CA GLN A 30 -8.30 -10.56 0.68
C GLN A 30 -7.90 -9.17 1.20
N ASN A 31 -6.60 -8.98 1.42
CA ASN A 31 -6.06 -7.67 1.73
C ASN A 31 -5.92 -6.85 0.44
N HIS A 32 -6.53 -5.66 0.40
CA HIS A 32 -6.58 -4.79 -0.77
C HIS A 32 -5.81 -3.48 -0.61
N CYS A 33 -4.99 -3.34 0.44
CA CYS A 33 -4.20 -2.13 0.68
C CYS A 33 -3.24 -1.82 -0.48
N ALA A 34 -2.39 -2.77 -0.86
CA ALA A 34 -1.54 -2.63 -2.05
C ALA A 34 -2.35 -2.59 -3.34
N HIS A 35 -3.46 -3.34 -3.41
CA HIS A 35 -4.31 -3.38 -4.59
C HIS A 35 -4.84 -1.99 -4.96
N PHE A 36 -5.36 -1.24 -3.98
CA PHE A 36 -5.79 0.15 -4.16
C PHE A 36 -4.63 1.05 -4.59
N VAL A 37 -3.52 1.05 -3.85
CA VAL A 37 -2.38 1.94 -4.12
C VAL A 37 -1.83 1.71 -5.53
N SER A 38 -1.69 0.44 -5.92
CA SER A 38 -1.20 0.06 -7.25
C SER A 38 -2.14 0.49 -8.37
N HIS A 39 -3.46 0.41 -8.17
CA HIS A 39 -4.41 0.96 -9.15
C HIS A 39 -4.31 2.48 -9.28
N MET A 40 -4.12 3.19 -8.17
CA MET A 40 -4.00 4.65 -8.19
C MET A 40 -2.72 5.11 -8.89
N LEU A 41 -1.62 4.36 -8.76
CA LEU A 41 -0.31 4.74 -9.27
C LEU A 41 0.12 4.00 -10.53
N GLY A 42 -0.71 3.09 -11.06
CA GLY A 42 -0.41 2.32 -12.27
C GLY A 42 0.69 1.27 -12.09
N TYR A 43 0.86 0.72 -10.87
CA TYR A 43 1.87 -0.31 -10.62
C TYR A 43 1.37 -1.69 -11.07
N ASP A 44 1.87 -2.18 -12.19
CA ASP A 44 1.39 -3.38 -12.90
C ASP A 44 2.35 -4.58 -12.84
N PHE A 45 3.33 -4.51 -11.96
CA PHE A 45 4.40 -5.50 -11.84
C PHE A 45 4.09 -6.61 -10.81
N GLY A 46 4.94 -7.64 -10.77
CA GLY A 46 4.92 -8.67 -9.72
C GLY A 46 3.63 -9.49 -9.69
N HIS A 47 3.12 -9.80 -8.50
CA HIS A 47 1.84 -10.50 -8.35
C HIS A 47 0.68 -9.51 -8.48
N THR A 48 -0.10 -9.62 -9.57
CA THR A 48 -1.17 -8.67 -9.89
C THR A 48 -2.56 -9.29 -9.89
N CYS A 49 -3.60 -8.44 -9.79
CA CYS A 49 -5.00 -8.85 -9.88
C CYS A 49 -5.35 -9.55 -11.22
N LYS A 50 -4.65 -9.22 -12.31
CA LYS A 50 -4.76 -9.93 -13.59
C LYS A 50 -4.32 -11.39 -13.51
N THR A 51 -3.37 -11.69 -12.64
CA THR A 51 -2.83 -13.05 -12.52
C THR A 51 -3.58 -13.95 -11.54
N PHE A 52 -4.67 -13.46 -10.92
CA PHE A 52 -5.35 -14.13 -9.82
C PHE A 52 -6.08 -15.42 -10.23
N THR A 53 -6.87 -15.37 -11.30
CA THR A 53 -7.52 -16.56 -11.87
C THR A 53 -7.11 -16.78 -13.32
N TRP A 54 -7.40 -17.97 -13.87
CA TRP A 54 -7.18 -18.21 -15.30
C TRP A 54 -8.01 -17.27 -16.17
N THR A 55 -9.26 -16.99 -15.81
CA THR A 55 -10.14 -16.06 -16.52
C THR A 55 -9.60 -14.62 -16.47
N ASP A 56 -9.13 -14.17 -15.30
CA ASP A 56 -8.53 -12.83 -15.16
C ASP A 56 -7.32 -12.64 -16.07
N LYS A 57 -6.51 -13.68 -16.27
CA LYS A 57 -5.33 -13.63 -17.15
C LYS A 57 -5.66 -13.36 -18.63
N GLN A 58 -6.86 -13.74 -19.07
CA GLN A 58 -7.31 -13.57 -20.46
C GLN A 58 -7.86 -12.17 -20.75
N ARG A 59 -8.05 -11.35 -19.72
CA ARG A 59 -8.60 -10.01 -19.88
C ARG A 59 -7.60 -9.05 -20.52
N GLU A 60 -8.10 -8.06 -21.25
CA GLU A 60 -7.24 -7.05 -21.88
C GLU A 60 -6.73 -6.02 -20.88
N GLU A 61 -7.51 -5.69 -19.85
CA GLU A 61 -7.15 -4.66 -18.88
C GLU A 61 -5.79 -4.95 -18.20
N PRO A 62 -5.00 -3.92 -17.84
CA PRO A 62 -3.77 -4.11 -17.08
C PRO A 62 -4.09 -4.49 -15.63
N GLY A 63 -3.28 -5.40 -15.06
CA GLY A 63 -3.38 -5.74 -13.65
C GLY A 63 -2.67 -4.71 -12.77
N ALA A 64 -3.04 -4.65 -11.50
CA ALA A 64 -2.36 -3.87 -10.47
C ALA A 64 -1.74 -4.79 -9.41
N ASN A 65 -0.56 -4.43 -8.91
CA ASN A 65 0.17 -5.18 -7.90
C ASN A 65 -0.62 -5.34 -6.60
N LEU A 66 -0.58 -6.54 -6.02
CA LEU A 66 -1.35 -6.94 -4.85
C LEU A 66 -0.53 -7.01 -3.55
N ARG A 67 0.79 -6.79 -3.59
CA ARG A 67 1.71 -7.13 -2.50
C ARG A 67 2.50 -5.93 -2.00
N VAL A 68 2.27 -5.59 -0.73
CA VAL A 68 2.91 -4.46 -0.04
C VAL A 68 4.44 -4.53 -0.06
N ASP A 69 5.00 -5.71 0.19
CA ASP A 69 6.43 -5.96 0.20
C ASP A 69 7.04 -5.81 -1.21
N GLU A 70 6.35 -6.29 -2.25
CA GLU A 70 6.82 -6.14 -3.63
C GLU A 70 6.89 -4.67 -4.06
N VAL A 71 5.96 -3.83 -3.58
CA VAL A 71 5.98 -2.37 -3.80
C VAL A 71 7.09 -1.72 -2.98
N PHE A 72 7.20 -2.03 -1.68
CA PHE A 72 8.25 -1.49 -0.81
C PHE A 72 9.64 -1.78 -1.37
N ASN A 73 9.92 -3.03 -1.75
CA ASN A 73 11.21 -3.47 -2.25
C ASN A 73 11.54 -2.91 -3.66
N ARG A 74 10.55 -2.33 -4.36
CA ARG A 74 10.76 -1.63 -5.64
C ARG A 74 11.14 -0.15 -5.47
N CYS A 75 10.76 0.47 -4.35
CA CYS A 75 11.01 1.89 -4.12
C CYS A 75 12.52 2.14 -4.13
N ARG A 76 13.00 3.04 -5.01
CA ARG A 76 14.44 3.34 -5.16
C ARG A 76 15.01 3.95 -3.89
N GLN A 77 14.29 4.90 -3.30
CA GLN A 77 14.56 5.43 -1.97
C GLN A 77 13.48 4.95 -1.00
N ARG A 78 13.90 4.35 0.11
CA ARG A 78 13.02 3.86 1.18
C ARG A 78 13.76 3.84 2.52
N GLY A 79 13.03 3.97 3.62
CA GLY A 79 13.63 4.10 4.94
C GLY A 79 12.60 4.24 6.04
N LEU A 80 13.05 4.45 7.28
CA LEU A 80 12.17 4.76 8.41
C LEU A 80 11.39 6.05 8.15
N TRP A 81 10.11 6.08 8.51
CA TRP A 81 9.25 7.25 8.31
C TRP A 81 9.79 8.50 9.02
N SER A 82 10.40 8.31 10.20
CA SER A 82 11.07 9.37 10.96
C SER A 82 12.28 9.99 10.23
N GLN A 83 12.85 9.28 9.26
CA GLN A 83 13.98 9.71 8.44
C GLN A 83 13.55 10.14 7.03
N ARG A 84 12.25 10.25 6.76
CA ARG A 84 11.74 10.67 5.45
C ARG A 84 12.30 12.05 5.09
N PRO A 85 12.93 12.20 3.91
CA PRO A 85 13.44 13.49 3.46
C PRO A 85 12.33 14.56 3.41
N LEU A 86 12.61 15.75 3.95
CA LEU A 86 11.64 16.85 4.03
C LEU A 86 11.15 17.32 2.65
N HIS A 87 11.96 17.13 1.60
CA HIS A 87 11.59 17.50 0.22
C HIS A 87 10.57 16.54 -0.41
N LEU A 88 10.39 15.32 0.13
CA LEU A 88 9.39 14.37 -0.36
C LEU A 88 8.00 14.77 0.17
N GLN A 89 7.37 15.75 -0.49
CA GLN A 89 6.02 16.22 -0.16
C GLN A 89 4.93 15.17 -0.44
N GLY A 90 5.22 14.19 -1.30
CA GLY A 90 4.41 13.01 -1.54
C GLY A 90 5.29 11.77 -1.65
N CYS A 91 4.82 10.65 -1.09
CA CYS A 91 5.51 9.36 -1.12
C CYS A 91 4.53 8.24 -0.74
N LEU A 92 4.99 7.01 -0.74
CA LEU A 92 4.29 5.90 -0.09
C LEU A 92 4.61 5.89 1.41
N ILE A 93 3.62 5.53 2.23
CA ILE A 93 3.80 5.22 3.64
C ILE A 93 3.46 3.75 3.87
N PHE A 94 4.29 3.07 4.64
CA PHE A 94 4.16 1.66 4.97
C PHE A 94 4.19 1.48 6.47
N VAL A 95 3.57 0.41 6.96
CA VAL A 95 3.63 0.02 8.37
C VAL A 95 3.66 -1.49 8.49
N THR A 96 4.51 -1.99 9.38
CA THR A 96 4.67 -3.41 9.68
C THR A 96 5.37 -3.58 11.04
N HIS A 97 5.55 -4.81 11.51
CA HIS A 97 6.50 -5.06 12.60
C HIS A 97 7.95 -4.88 12.15
N THR A 98 8.80 -4.33 13.02
CA THR A 98 10.25 -4.15 12.75
C THR A 98 10.92 -5.45 12.32
N SER A 99 10.56 -6.58 12.94
CA SER A 99 11.11 -7.90 12.59
C SER A 99 10.79 -8.36 11.15
N ASN A 100 9.87 -7.69 10.45
CA ASN A 100 9.53 -7.99 9.07
C ASN A 100 10.40 -7.23 8.06
N VAL A 101 11.19 -6.26 8.51
CA VAL A 101 12.11 -5.51 7.66
C VAL A 101 13.52 -5.86 8.08
N VAL A 102 14.35 -6.23 7.10
CA VAL A 102 15.75 -6.59 7.30
C VAL A 102 16.64 -5.70 6.46
N GLU A 103 17.89 -5.56 6.87
CA GLU A 103 18.90 -4.90 6.04
C GLU A 103 19.57 -5.95 5.14
N VAL A 104 19.58 -5.69 3.84
CA VAL A 104 20.26 -6.50 2.84
C VAL A 104 21.23 -5.58 2.09
N GLY A 105 22.52 -5.71 2.39
CA GLY A 105 23.53 -4.76 1.95
C GLY A 105 23.33 -3.40 2.61
N HIS A 106 22.99 -2.37 1.83
CA HIS A 106 22.72 -1.01 2.32
C HIS A 106 21.26 -0.60 2.11
N GLN A 107 20.37 -1.57 1.86
CA GLN A 107 18.95 -1.32 1.63
C GLN A 107 18.09 -2.09 2.63
N LEU A 108 16.97 -1.49 3.01
CA LEU A 108 15.93 -2.20 3.73
C LEU A 108 15.16 -3.11 2.78
N GLU A 109 14.80 -4.30 3.22
CA GLU A 109 13.95 -5.23 2.50
C GLU A 109 12.80 -5.66 3.42
N MET A 110 11.56 -5.46 2.95
CA MET A 110 10.37 -5.93 3.64
C MET A 110 10.06 -7.34 3.17
N ARG A 111 9.85 -8.26 4.13
CA ARG A 111 9.46 -9.65 3.84
C ARG A 111 7.94 -9.78 3.73
N ASP A 112 7.51 -10.95 3.29
CA ASP A 112 6.09 -11.30 3.31
C ASP A 112 5.57 -11.44 4.75
N SER A 113 4.42 -10.84 5.03
CA SER A 113 3.78 -10.80 6.34
C SER A 113 2.31 -10.43 6.18
N ARG A 114 1.45 -11.00 7.03
CA ARG A 114 0.04 -10.56 7.13
C ARG A 114 -0.14 -9.23 7.85
N TRP A 115 0.89 -8.79 8.59
CA TRP A 115 0.88 -7.57 9.41
C TRP A 115 1.63 -6.44 8.70
N LYS A 116 1.14 -6.07 7.52
CA LYS A 116 1.69 -4.96 6.74
C LYS A 116 0.59 -4.18 6.02
N HIS A 117 0.77 -2.87 5.93
CA HIS A 117 -0.14 -1.97 5.24
C HIS A 117 0.61 -0.91 4.45
N ILE A 118 -0.06 -0.34 3.45
CA ILE A 118 0.48 0.72 2.58
C ILE A 118 -0.59 1.79 2.33
N GLY A 119 -0.15 3.03 2.19
CA GLY A 119 -0.95 4.16 1.74
C GLY A 119 -0.15 5.14 0.89
N ILE A 120 -0.87 6.05 0.23
CA ILE A 120 -0.30 7.16 -0.52
C ILE A 120 -0.32 8.38 0.41
N HIS A 121 0.85 8.91 0.75
CA HIS A 121 1.00 10.14 1.50
C HIS A 121 1.17 11.33 0.54
N LEU A 122 0.37 12.38 0.74
CA LEU A 122 0.52 13.67 0.06
C LEU A 122 0.05 14.79 0.99
N GLY A 123 0.89 15.79 1.24
CA GLY A 123 0.50 16.99 1.98
C GLY A 123 0.00 16.72 3.41
N GLY A 124 0.52 15.70 4.10
CA GLY A 124 0.12 15.35 5.46
C GLY A 124 -1.13 14.47 5.56
N THR A 125 -1.74 14.12 4.43
CA THR A 125 -2.86 13.18 4.34
C THR A 125 -2.39 11.85 3.76
N VAL A 126 -2.99 10.76 4.24
CA VAL A 126 -2.76 9.39 3.76
C VAL A 126 -4.05 8.83 3.18
N TRP A 127 -4.02 8.41 1.92
CA TRP A 127 -5.08 7.64 1.29
C TRP A 127 -4.72 6.17 1.30
N HIS A 128 -5.61 5.33 1.81
CA HIS A 128 -5.39 3.89 1.87
C HIS A 128 -6.71 3.12 1.86
N TYR A 129 -6.65 1.83 1.55
CA TYR A 129 -7.82 0.96 1.61
C TYR A 129 -8.01 0.39 3.02
N SER A 130 -9.15 0.64 3.65
CA SER A 130 -9.53 -0.01 4.89
C SER A 130 -10.09 -1.40 4.59
N ASN A 131 -9.34 -2.47 4.90
CA ASN A 131 -9.83 -3.85 4.69
C ASN A 131 -11.07 -4.15 5.55
N THR A 132 -11.13 -3.65 6.79
CA THR A 132 -12.30 -3.83 7.66
C THR A 132 -13.49 -2.96 7.23
N GLY A 133 -13.23 -1.72 6.80
CA GLY A 133 -14.27 -0.80 6.30
C GLY A 133 -14.68 -1.06 4.86
N ARG A 134 -13.93 -1.92 4.14
CA ARG A 134 -14.11 -2.30 2.73
C ARG A 134 -14.24 -1.10 1.79
N ARG A 135 -13.42 -0.08 2.03
CA ARG A 135 -13.44 1.15 1.24
C ARG A 135 -12.13 1.91 1.35
N VAL A 136 -11.89 2.76 0.38
CA VAL A 136 -10.83 3.78 0.46
C VAL A 136 -11.20 4.81 1.51
N VAL A 137 -10.22 5.18 2.34
CA VAL A 137 -10.33 6.26 3.32
C VAL A 137 -9.16 7.22 3.15
N SER A 138 -9.35 8.44 3.64
CA SER A 138 -8.30 9.45 3.75
C SER A 138 -8.24 9.95 5.18
N GLU A 139 -7.05 9.98 5.78
CA GLU A 139 -6.86 10.46 7.15
C GLU A 139 -5.51 11.18 7.31
N ALA A 140 -5.36 11.97 8.37
CA ALA A 140 -4.08 12.60 8.69
C ALA A 140 -3.01 11.52 9.01
N VAL A 141 -1.74 11.82 8.74
CA VAL A 141 -0.62 10.90 9.07
C VAL A 141 -0.64 10.50 10.55
N SER A 142 -0.95 11.41 11.47
CA SER A 142 -1.06 11.11 12.90
C SER A 142 -2.14 10.07 13.19
N ALA A 143 -3.32 10.20 12.58
CA ALA A 143 -4.43 9.26 12.73
C ALA A 143 -4.10 7.89 12.12
N PHE A 144 -3.44 7.87 10.94
CA PHE A 144 -2.92 6.65 10.34
C PHE A 144 -1.95 5.93 11.28
N ASN A 145 -0.97 6.67 11.82
CA ASN A 145 0.04 6.12 12.72
C ASN A 145 -0.56 5.58 14.01
N GLU A 146 -1.49 6.31 14.64
CA GLU A 146 -2.17 5.85 15.85
C GLU A 146 -3.00 4.58 15.57
N ARG A 147 -3.75 4.57 14.47
CA ARG A 147 -4.59 3.43 14.07
C ARG A 147 -3.75 2.18 13.90
N PHE A 148 -2.71 2.21 13.07
CA PHE A 148 -1.91 1.02 12.80
C PHE A 148 -0.96 0.66 13.94
N GLY A 149 -0.52 1.65 14.73
CA GLY A 149 0.17 1.40 16.00
C GLY A 149 -0.66 0.53 16.95
N ARG A 150 -1.98 0.77 17.02
CA ARG A 150 -2.92 -0.04 17.80
C ARG A 150 -3.28 -1.37 17.14
N VAL A 151 -3.64 -1.35 15.85
CA VAL A 151 -4.12 -2.53 15.12
C VAL A 151 -3.03 -3.60 15.00
N TYR A 152 -1.77 -3.20 14.87
CA TYR A 152 -0.63 -4.12 14.79
C TYR A 152 0.08 -4.32 16.13
N GLN A 153 -0.46 -3.80 17.24
CA GLN A 153 0.10 -4.02 18.56
C GLN A 153 0.08 -5.52 18.90
N MET A 154 1.24 -6.07 19.23
CA MET A 154 1.40 -7.48 19.62
C MET A 154 2.53 -7.59 20.65
N SER A 155 2.34 -8.43 21.67
CA SER A 155 3.36 -8.65 22.70
C SER A 155 4.69 -9.08 22.09
N GLY A 156 5.78 -8.44 22.52
CA GLY A 156 7.13 -8.70 22.01
C GLY A 156 7.38 -8.23 20.56
N LYS A 157 6.49 -7.44 19.97
CA LYS A 157 6.65 -6.86 18.62
C LYS A 157 6.61 -5.34 18.68
N THR A 158 7.47 -4.71 17.90
CA THR A 158 7.48 -3.25 17.69
C THR A 158 6.84 -2.96 16.35
N VAL A 159 5.84 -2.08 16.32
CA VAL A 159 5.27 -1.53 15.08
C VAL A 159 6.15 -0.37 14.63
N GLU A 160 6.49 -0.35 13.34
CA GLU A 160 7.33 0.70 12.76
C GLU A 160 6.76 1.17 11.42
N PHE A 161 6.98 2.44 11.13
CA PHE A 161 6.51 3.10 9.92
C PHE A 161 7.68 3.38 8.99
N TYR A 162 7.44 3.21 7.69
CA TYR A 162 8.46 3.39 6.67
C TYR A 162 7.92 4.28 5.55
N PHE A 163 8.82 4.97 4.86
CA PHE A 163 8.51 5.65 3.60
C PHE A 163 9.12 4.89 2.42
N GLY A 164 8.54 5.09 1.25
CA GLY A 164 9.15 4.76 -0.04
C GLY A 164 8.78 5.81 -1.08
N GLU A 165 9.73 6.20 -1.92
CA GLU A 165 9.45 7.06 -3.07
C GLU A 165 8.49 6.37 -4.04
N PHE A 166 7.72 7.15 -4.80
CA PHE A 166 6.94 6.60 -5.92
C PHE A 166 7.89 5.97 -6.96
N ILE A 167 7.42 4.93 -7.65
CA ILE A 167 8.21 4.10 -8.59
C ILE A 167 8.14 4.69 -9.99
#